data_AF-A0A839W858-F1
#
_entry.id   AF-A0A839W858-F1
#
_cell.length_a   1.000
_cell.length_b   1.000
_cell.length_c   1.000
_cell.angle_alpha   90.00
_cell.angle_beta   90.00
_cell.angle_gamma   90.00
#
_symmetry.space_group_name_H-M   'P 1'
#
loop_
_entity.id
_entity.type
_entity.pdbx_description
1 polymer ?
#
loop_
_entity_poly.entity_id
_entity_poly.type
_entity_poly.pdbx_seq_one_letter_code
_entity_poly.pdbx_strand_id
1 'polypeptide(L)'
;MTTPAHAPQEGLCATLLRGWRGVRSLNALQALAPHDRDRVLADAGLTDLTAPSVLRAGHVDTLLPAAIALHGVDGATVERDRPDLMNDLQRVCALCRSTRTCRRLLAENCTRPEHALLCPNADTLDALR
;
A
#
# COMPACT_ATOMS: atom_id res chain seq x y z
N MET A 1 4.49 -7.83 36.65
CA MET A 1 5.68 -7.24 35.96
C MET A 1 5.76 -7.92 34.60
N THR A 2 5.25 -7.28 33.56
CA THR A 2 5.21 -7.80 32.19
C THR A 2 6.37 -7.21 31.39
N THR A 3 7.27 -8.08 30.95
CA THR A 3 8.36 -7.75 30.02
C THR A 3 7.77 -7.35 28.67
N PRO A 4 8.13 -6.20 28.07
CA PRO A 4 7.71 -5.89 26.71
C PRO A 4 8.50 -6.76 25.71
N ALA A 5 7.80 -7.36 24.76
CA ALA A 5 8.40 -8.04 23.62
C ALA A 5 9.06 -7.01 22.71
N HIS A 6 10.38 -7.09 22.57
CA HIS A 6 11.15 -6.23 21.67
C HIS A 6 10.88 -6.67 20.23
N ALA A 7 10.24 -5.81 19.43
CA ALA A 7 10.16 -6.01 17.98
C ALA A 7 11.60 -6.03 17.41
N PRO A 8 11.90 -6.90 16.43
CA PRO A 8 13.22 -6.92 15.82
C PRO A 8 13.48 -5.59 15.13
N GLN A 9 14.44 -4.81 15.66
CA GLN A 9 14.91 -3.60 15.01
C GLN A 9 15.65 -4.00 13.74
N GLU A 10 14.97 -3.91 12.60
CA GLU A 10 15.61 -4.11 11.32
C GLU A 10 16.67 -3.02 11.11
N GLY A 11 17.93 -3.42 10.98
CA GLY A 11 19.03 -2.48 10.75
C GLY A 11 18.84 -1.72 9.44
N LEU A 12 19.26 -0.46 9.40
CA LEU A 12 19.15 0.44 8.25
C LEU A 12 19.58 -0.22 6.92
N CYS A 13 20.64 -1.03 6.94
CA CYS A 13 21.09 -1.77 5.76
C CYS A 13 20.07 -2.79 5.24
N ALA A 14 19.36 -3.50 6.13
CA ALA A 14 18.33 -4.46 5.73
C ALA A 14 17.13 -3.75 5.07
N THR A 15 16.73 -2.60 5.62
CA THR A 15 15.67 -1.74 5.07
C THR A 15 16.06 -1.17 3.71
N LEU A 16 17.27 -0.62 3.59
CA LEU A 16 17.80 -0.11 2.32
C LEU A 16 17.94 -1.20 1.26
N LEU A 17 18.42 -2.39 1.64
CA LEU A 17 18.56 -3.52 0.71
C LEU A 17 17.20 -4.08 0.26
N ARG A 18 16.21 -4.16 1.15
CA ARG A 18 14.84 -4.53 0.77
C ARG A 18 14.23 -3.49 -0.17
N GLY A 19 14.37 -2.20 0.15
CA GLY A 19 13.93 -1.12 -0.73
C GLY A 19 14.59 -1.18 -2.12
N TRP A 20 15.91 -1.34 -2.16
CA TRP A 20 16.67 -1.47 -3.42
C TRP A 20 16.25 -2.70 -4.23
N ARG A 21 16.06 -3.86 -3.57
CA ARG A 21 15.54 -5.08 -4.22
C ARG A 21 14.13 -4.87 -4.75
N GLY A 22 13.24 -4.25 -3.98
CA GLY A 22 11.87 -3.95 -4.40
C GLY A 22 11.84 -3.06 -5.65
N VAL A 23 12.58 -1.95 -5.64
CA VAL A 23 12.70 -1.04 -6.80
C VAL A 23 13.25 -1.77 -8.02
N ARG A 24 14.30 -2.59 -7.86
CA ARG A 24 14.90 -3.34 -8.98
C ARG A 24 13.93 -4.40 -9.54
N SER A 25 13.18 -5.10 -8.69
CA SER A 25 12.17 -6.07 -9.10
C SER A 25 11.02 -5.41 -9.87
N LEU A 26 10.56 -4.23 -9.42
CA LEU A 26 9.55 -3.46 -10.12
C LEU A 26 10.06 -2.94 -11.47
N ASN A 27 11.28 -2.41 -11.54
CA ASN A 27 11.89 -1.97 -12.79
C ASN A 27 12.06 -3.15 -13.77
N ALA A 28 12.47 -4.32 -13.29
CA ALA A 28 12.58 -5.52 -14.10
C ALA A 28 11.22 -5.96 -14.65
N LEU A 29 10.18 -5.95 -13.81
CA LEU A 29 8.81 -6.24 -14.24
C LEU A 29 8.34 -5.21 -15.28
N GLN A 30 8.59 -3.91 -15.09
CA GLN A 30 8.20 -2.86 -16.04
C GLN A 30 8.91 -2.97 -17.40
N ALA A 31 10.17 -3.44 -17.40
CA ALA A 31 10.96 -3.62 -18.61
C ALA A 31 10.52 -4.81 -19.49
N LEU A 32 9.72 -5.74 -18.95
CA LEU A 32 9.17 -6.86 -19.72
C LEU A 32 8.15 -6.39 -20.75
N ALA A 33 7.97 -7.17 -21.82
CA ALA A 33 6.87 -6.96 -22.76
C ALA A 33 5.51 -7.15 -22.06
N PRO A 34 4.43 -6.50 -22.51
CA PRO A 34 3.13 -6.58 -21.83
C PRO A 34 2.63 -8.00 -21.57
N HIS A 35 2.78 -8.89 -22.55
CA HIS A 35 2.38 -10.31 -22.42
C HIS A 35 3.20 -11.06 -21.36
N ASP A 36 4.50 -10.79 -21.28
CA ASP A 36 5.39 -11.44 -20.30
C ASP A 36 5.10 -10.94 -18.88
N ARG A 37 4.72 -9.67 -18.72
CA ARG A 37 4.24 -9.14 -17.42
C ARG A 37 2.99 -9.84 -16.96
N ASP A 38 1.99 -9.97 -17.83
CA ASP A 38 0.72 -10.60 -17.46
C ASP A 38 0.93 -12.07 -17.10
N ARG A 39 1.86 -12.78 -17.77
CA ARG A 39 2.30 -14.13 -17.36
C ARG A 39 2.98 -14.16 -16.00
N VAL A 40 3.93 -13.26 -15.73
CA VAL A 40 4.61 -13.21 -14.42
C VAL A 40 3.63 -12.90 -13.29
N LEU A 41 2.63 -12.05 -13.54
CA LEU A 41 1.57 -11.77 -12.58
C LEU A 41 0.67 -12.99 -12.38
N ALA A 42 0.29 -13.70 -13.44
CA ALA A 42 -0.48 -14.93 -13.34
C ALA A 42 0.28 -16.04 -12.57
N ASP A 43 1.59 -16.22 -12.85
CA ASP A 43 2.45 -17.17 -12.15
C ASP A 43 2.60 -16.82 -10.65
N ALA A 44 2.49 -15.54 -10.30
CA ALA A 44 2.45 -15.05 -8.92
C ALA A 44 1.07 -15.11 -8.26
N GLY A 45 0.05 -15.68 -8.94
CA GLY A 45 -1.33 -15.75 -8.45
C GLY A 45 -2.10 -14.43 -8.51
N LEU A 46 -1.59 -13.43 -9.23
CA LEU A 46 -2.15 -12.09 -9.40
C LEU A 46 -2.91 -11.97 -10.73
N THR A 47 -3.70 -13.00 -11.08
CA THR A 47 -4.33 -13.17 -12.39
C THR A 47 -5.31 -12.06 -12.75
N ASP A 48 -5.88 -11.38 -11.74
CA ASP A 48 -6.83 -10.26 -11.92
C ASP A 48 -6.15 -8.88 -12.00
N LEU A 49 -4.82 -8.82 -11.87
CA LEU A 49 -4.05 -7.57 -11.93
C LEU A 49 -3.40 -7.41 -13.30
N THR A 50 -3.74 -6.32 -14.00
CA THR A 50 -3.06 -5.89 -15.23
C THR A 50 -1.76 -5.14 -14.92
N ALA A 51 -0.79 -5.11 -15.85
CA ALA A 51 0.44 -4.32 -15.68
C ALA A 51 0.22 -2.82 -15.31
N PRO A 52 -0.79 -2.11 -15.85
CA PRO A 52 -1.15 -0.77 -15.38
C PRO A 52 -1.61 -0.69 -13.91
N SER A 53 -2.29 -1.72 -13.39
CA SER A 53 -2.65 -1.80 -11.96
C SER A 53 -1.43 -2.02 -11.07
N VAL A 54 -0.41 -2.72 -11.56
CA VAL A 54 0.87 -2.88 -10.84
C VAL A 54 1.70 -1.60 -10.84
N LEU A 55 1.69 -0.83 -11.93
CA LEU A 55 2.30 0.50 -11.99
C LEU A 55 1.62 1.51 -11.06
N ARG A 56 0.29 1.39 -10.89
CA ARG A 56 -0.46 2.15 -9.87
C ARG A 56 -0.07 1.74 -8.45
N ALA A 57 0.40 0.52 -8.19
CA ALA A 57 0.86 0.14 -6.85
C ALA A 57 1.97 1.05 -6.30
N GLY A 58 2.77 1.72 -7.14
CA GLY A 58 3.80 2.67 -6.67
C GLY A 58 3.25 3.87 -5.87
N HIS A 59 1.95 4.20 -5.98
CA HIS A 59 1.34 5.21 -5.10
C HIS A 59 0.95 4.65 -3.73
N VAL A 60 0.78 3.34 -3.60
CA VAL A 60 0.22 2.70 -2.40
C VAL A 60 1.15 2.95 -1.21
N ASP A 61 2.45 2.78 -1.41
CA ASP A 61 3.48 2.96 -0.38
C ASP A 61 3.54 4.38 0.21
N THR A 62 2.95 5.38 -0.47
CA THR A 62 2.93 6.77 0.00
C THR A 62 1.53 7.25 0.39
N LEU A 63 0.52 6.95 -0.44
CA LEU A 63 -0.83 7.46 -0.23
C LEU A 63 -1.62 6.63 0.80
N LEU A 64 -1.43 5.31 0.86
CA LEU A 64 -2.17 4.48 1.81
C LEU A 64 -1.76 4.77 3.26
N PRO A 65 -0.47 4.84 3.62
CA PRO A 65 -0.07 5.21 4.99
C PRO A 65 -0.59 6.60 5.39
N ALA A 66 -0.56 7.58 4.49
CA ALA A 66 -1.09 8.92 4.75
C ALA A 66 -2.62 8.91 4.94
N ALA A 67 -3.35 8.12 4.15
CA ALA A 67 -4.78 7.92 4.33
C ALA A 67 -5.11 7.25 5.66
N ILE A 68 -4.40 6.17 6.03
CA ILE A 68 -4.54 5.46 7.31
C ILE A 68 -4.35 6.45 8.48
N ALA A 69 -3.29 7.26 8.43
CA ALA A 69 -2.99 8.28 9.44
C ALA A 69 -4.05 9.40 9.50
N LEU A 70 -4.51 9.90 8.35
CA LEU A 70 -5.63 10.87 8.29
C LEU A 70 -6.91 10.30 8.92
N HIS A 71 -7.11 8.99 8.75
CA HIS A 71 -8.19 8.25 9.38
C HIS A 71 -7.88 7.83 10.83
N GLY A 72 -6.77 8.28 11.43
CA GLY A 72 -6.47 8.05 12.84
C GLY A 72 -6.29 6.58 13.21
N VAL A 73 -6.01 5.72 12.22
CA VAL A 73 -5.74 4.30 12.42
C VAL A 73 -4.23 4.10 12.59
N ASP A 74 -3.81 3.27 13.54
CA ASP A 74 -2.42 2.87 13.67
C ASP A 74 -2.06 1.77 12.65
N GLY A 75 -1.47 2.19 11.53
CA GLY A 75 -1.06 1.28 10.46
C GLY A 75 -0.08 0.20 10.89
N ALA A 76 0.81 0.48 11.85
CA ALA A 76 1.81 -0.50 12.31
C ALA A 76 1.17 -1.59 13.19
N THR A 77 0.10 -1.26 13.89
CA THR A 77 -0.71 -2.25 14.63
C THR A 77 -1.52 -3.10 13.65
N VAL A 78 -2.12 -2.51 12.62
CA VAL A 78 -2.85 -3.27 11.59
C VAL A 78 -1.92 -4.23 10.83
N GLU A 79 -0.74 -3.78 10.42
CA GLU A 79 0.22 -4.62 9.69
C GLU A 79 0.71 -5.81 10.52
N ARG A 80 0.88 -5.62 11.84
CA ARG A 80 1.35 -6.67 12.76
C ARG A 80 0.26 -7.67 13.12
N ASP A 81 -0.92 -7.16 13.46
CA ASP A 81 -1.98 -7.96 14.07
C ASP A 81 -2.97 -8.50 13.04
N ARG A 82 -3.12 -7.82 11.89
CA ARG A 82 -4.02 -8.19 10.79
C ARG A 82 -3.37 -7.95 9.41
N PRO A 83 -2.29 -8.69 9.07
CA PRO A 83 -1.57 -8.53 7.81
C PRO A 83 -2.45 -8.82 6.58
N ASP A 84 -3.45 -9.71 6.70
CA ASP A 84 -4.46 -9.98 5.69
C ASP A 84 -5.29 -8.74 5.37
N LEU A 85 -5.74 -8.02 6.40
CA LEU A 85 -6.47 -6.76 6.25
C LEU A 85 -5.58 -5.67 5.63
N MET A 86 -4.31 -5.58 6.03
CA MET A 86 -3.38 -4.63 5.41
C MET A 86 -3.19 -4.91 3.91
N ASN A 87 -3.06 -6.18 3.52
CA ASN A 87 -2.96 -6.58 2.12
C ASN A 87 -4.23 -6.20 1.33
N ASP A 88 -5.41 -6.34 1.94
CA ASP A 88 -6.66 -5.92 1.29
C ASP A 88 -6.75 -4.40 1.14
N LEU A 89 -6.36 -3.62 2.17
CA LEU A 89 -6.28 -2.16 2.08
C LEU A 89 -5.33 -1.73 0.95
N GLN A 90 -4.18 -2.40 0.82
CA GLN A 90 -3.20 -2.17 -0.26
C GLN A 90 -3.79 -2.51 -1.63
N ARG A 91 -4.46 -3.66 -1.77
CA ARG A 91 -5.10 -4.10 -3.01
C ARG A 91 -6.17 -3.12 -3.48
N VAL A 92 -7.08 -2.72 -2.57
CA VAL A 92 -8.12 -1.74 -2.87
C VAL A 92 -7.51 -0.38 -3.23
N CYS A 93 -6.46 0.04 -2.52
CA CYS A 93 -5.74 1.28 -2.83
C CYS A 93 -5.05 1.23 -4.21
N ALA A 94 -4.41 0.11 -4.56
CA ALA A 94 -3.72 -0.08 -5.84
C ALA A 94 -4.68 0.04 -7.04
N LEU A 95 -5.91 -0.46 -6.88
CA LEU A 95 -6.96 -0.44 -7.92
C LEU A 95 -7.75 0.88 -7.96
N CYS A 96 -7.51 1.81 -7.03
CA CYS A 96 -8.20 3.08 -6.96
C CYS A 96 -8.00 3.91 -8.25
N ARG A 97 -9.11 4.48 -8.76
CA ARG A 97 -9.10 5.36 -9.94
C ARG A 97 -8.90 6.84 -9.60
N SER A 98 -8.96 7.17 -8.31
CA SER A 98 -8.94 8.54 -7.79
C SER A 98 -7.57 8.98 -7.25
N THR A 99 -6.49 8.25 -7.55
CA THR A 99 -5.13 8.48 -7.04
C THR A 99 -4.66 9.94 -7.14
N ARG A 100 -4.86 10.58 -8.30
CA ARG A 100 -4.40 11.96 -8.51
C ARG A 100 -5.12 12.95 -7.57
N THR A 101 -6.42 12.76 -7.38
CA THR A 101 -7.22 13.58 -6.47
C THR A 101 -6.87 13.29 -5.02
N CYS A 102 -6.70 12.02 -4.66
CA CYS A 102 -6.25 11.60 -3.32
C CYS A 102 -4.93 12.25 -2.94
N ARG A 103 -3.93 12.21 -3.83
CA ARG A 103 -2.63 12.87 -3.63
C ARG A 103 -2.78 14.37 -3.38
N ARG A 104 -3.61 15.06 -4.18
CA ARG A 104 -3.84 16.50 -4.03
C ARG A 104 -4.49 16.82 -2.69
N LEU A 105 -5.58 16.12 -2.35
CA LEU A 105 -6.30 16.32 -1.09
C LEU A 105 -5.40 16.10 0.13
N LEU A 106 -4.60 15.03 0.13
CA LEU A 106 -3.65 14.75 1.21
C LEU A 106 -2.55 15.84 1.31
N ALA A 107 -2.05 16.33 0.17
CA ALA A 107 -1.07 17.43 0.15
C ALA A 107 -1.65 18.77 0.63
N GLU A 108 -2.95 18.98 0.44
CA GLU A 108 -3.69 20.18 0.86
C GLU A 108 -4.17 20.08 2.33
N ASN A 109 -3.80 19.03 3.07
CA ASN A 109 -4.25 18.75 4.43
C ASN A 109 -5.78 18.71 4.56
N CYS A 110 -6.45 18.05 3.60
CA CYS A 110 -7.90 17.85 3.65
C CYS A 110 -8.33 17.19 4.97
N THR A 111 -9.59 17.40 5.34
CA THR A 111 -10.20 16.73 6.47
C THR A 111 -10.54 15.29 6.12
N ARG A 112 -10.68 14.45 7.15
CA ARG A 112 -11.14 13.07 6.97
C ARG A 112 -12.46 12.97 6.19
N PRO A 113 -13.54 13.70 6.54
CA PRO A 113 -14.81 13.57 5.81
C PRO A 113 -14.66 13.90 4.32
N GLU A 114 -13.83 14.88 3.97
CA GLU A 114 -13.56 15.22 2.56
C GLU A 114 -12.83 14.09 1.83
N HIS A 115 -11.84 13.47 2.47
CA HIS A 115 -11.14 12.32 1.90
C HIS A 115 -12.04 11.07 1.80
N ALA A 116 -12.94 10.86 2.76
CA ALA A 116 -13.84 9.71 2.83
C ALA A 116 -14.80 9.64 1.62
N LEU A 117 -15.21 10.79 1.08
CA LEU A 117 -16.04 10.86 -0.14
C LEU A 117 -15.37 10.26 -1.38
N LEU A 118 -14.05 10.11 -1.37
CA LEU A 118 -13.25 9.66 -2.50
C LEU A 118 -12.61 8.28 -2.27
N CYS A 119 -12.20 8.00 -1.03
CA CYS A 119 -11.36 6.86 -0.72
C CYS A 119 -12.17 5.55 -0.64
N PRO A 120 -11.88 4.54 -1.48
CA PRO A 120 -12.60 3.27 -1.42
C PRO A 120 -12.31 2.45 -0.15
N ASN A 121 -11.28 2.80 0.62
CA ASN A 121 -10.99 2.20 1.91
C ASN A 121 -11.65 2.92 3.10
N ALA A 122 -12.36 4.03 2.88
CA ALA A 122 -12.85 4.89 3.97
C ALA A 122 -13.69 4.13 5.00
N ASP A 123 -14.67 3.35 4.55
CA ASP A 123 -15.56 2.59 5.44
C ASP A 123 -14.78 1.57 6.28
N THR A 124 -13.82 0.86 5.67
CA THR A 124 -12.95 -0.07 6.38
C THR A 124 -12.10 0.67 7.41
N LEU A 125 -11.49 1.80 7.05
CA LEU A 125 -10.65 2.57 7.97
C LEU A 125 -11.45 3.16 9.13
N ASP A 126 -12.69 3.60 8.89
CA ASP A 126 -13.57 4.10 9.94
C ASP A 126 -13.98 3.00 10.94
N ALA A 127 -14.10 1.75 10.49
CA ALA A 127 -14.37 0.59 11.36
C ALA A 127 -13.15 0.13 12.18
N LEU A 128 -11.95 0.64 11.89
CA LEU A 128 -10.70 0.27 12.57
C LEU A 128 -10.26 1.25 13.67
N ARG A 129 -10.97 2.37 13.81
CA ARG A 129 -10.76 3.30 14.92
C ARG A 129 -11.11 2.69 16.27
#